data_AF-A0A969G8B9-F1
#
_entry.id   AF-A0A969G8B9-F1
#
_cell.length_a   1.000
_cell.length_b   1.000
_cell.length_c   1.000
_cell.angle_alpha   90.00
_cell.angle_beta   90.00
_cell.angle_gamma   90.00
#
_symmetry.space_group_name_H-M   'P 1'
#
loop_
_entity.id
_entity.type
_entity.pdbx_description
1 polymer ?
#
loop_
_entity_poly.entity_id
_entity_poly.type
_entity_poly.pdbx_seq_one_letter_code
_entity_poly.pdbx_strand_id
1 'polypeptide(L)'
;MKKIILFSFILFACGNASDTSKIGLQLPNLSVSELENLPNISDDTNNKYAWLNNYDINTALINRIPVPKGYERIEVATNSFGDWLRHLSLKPYDAKMYLYNGTEKHRQDVHAAILNIDVGDKDLQQCADAVMRLKSEYHYSRGEFHKIHFNFTSGDKVSFDDWRFGRKPKISGNKVTFTPKTATANNSYQNFKSYMNMIFNYAGTYSLSQELKKKDVANIQAGDVFIVGGFPGHAMMVMDVAKNKDGKTIFLLSQSYMPAQSIHIVKNFNAESKTLGCWYSTDFGSILNTPEYTFQRENLKTW
;
A
#
# COMPACT_ATOMS: atom_id res chain seq x y z
N MET A 1 -35.45 60.46 -27.75
CA MET A 1 -34.80 59.21 -28.19
C MET A 1 -33.99 58.64 -27.02
N LYS A 2 -34.29 57.39 -26.67
CA LYS A 2 -33.63 56.41 -25.76
C LYS A 2 -32.80 56.93 -24.56
N LYS A 3 -33.37 56.78 -23.37
CA LYS A 3 -32.65 56.72 -22.08
C LYS A 3 -31.80 55.44 -22.02
N ILE A 4 -30.51 55.56 -21.74
CA ILE A 4 -29.62 54.43 -21.46
C ILE A 4 -29.61 54.23 -19.94
N ILE A 5 -30.16 53.09 -19.51
CA ILE A 5 -30.10 52.63 -18.12
C ILE A 5 -28.84 51.77 -18.01
N LEU A 6 -27.86 52.24 -17.22
CA LEU A 6 -26.64 51.49 -16.92
C LEU A 6 -26.94 50.55 -15.74
N PHE A 7 -27.14 49.26 -16.02
CA PHE A 7 -27.25 48.22 -14.98
C PHE A 7 -25.85 47.82 -14.53
N SER A 8 -25.46 48.25 -13.33
CA SER A 8 -24.27 47.74 -12.66
C SER A 8 -24.62 46.39 -12.02
N PHE A 9 -24.18 45.30 -12.63
CA PHE A 9 -24.24 43.97 -12.02
C PHE A 9 -23.04 43.80 -11.08
N ILE A 10 -23.28 43.98 -9.79
CA ILE A 10 -22.35 43.53 -8.75
C ILE A 10 -22.53 42.01 -8.64
N LEU A 11 -21.65 41.26 -9.29
CA LEU A 11 -21.50 39.82 -9.06
C LEU A 11 -20.78 39.61 -7.74
N PHE A 12 -21.55 39.49 -6.65
CA PHE A 12 -21.11 38.73 -5.48
C PHE A 12 -21.22 37.24 -5.84
N ALA A 13 -20.11 36.66 -6.29
CA ALA A 13 -19.95 35.22 -6.32
C ALA A 13 -19.00 34.85 -5.18
N CYS A 14 -19.61 34.30 -4.11
CA CYS A 14 -18.94 33.71 -2.96
C CYS A 14 -17.81 32.79 -3.42
N GLY A 15 -16.60 33.05 -2.90
CA GLY A 15 -15.54 32.08 -2.93
C GLY A 15 -15.95 30.87 -2.11
N ASN A 16 -16.35 29.78 -2.78
CA ASN A 16 -16.16 28.47 -2.20
C ASN A 16 -14.68 28.13 -2.41
N ALA A 17 -13.86 28.53 -1.44
CA ALA A 17 -12.60 27.82 -1.23
C ALA A 17 -12.98 26.34 -1.07
N SER A 18 -12.67 25.54 -2.08
CA SER A 18 -12.62 24.09 -1.93
C SER A 18 -11.76 23.84 -0.70
N ASP A 19 -12.36 23.29 0.35
CA ASP A 19 -11.70 22.98 1.61
C ASP A 19 -10.65 21.88 1.35
N THR A 20 -9.47 22.31 0.89
CA THR A 20 -8.30 21.49 0.57
C THR A 20 -7.68 20.88 1.83
N SER A 21 -8.21 21.18 3.02
CA SER A 21 -7.81 20.57 4.29
C SER A 21 -8.09 19.06 4.38
N LYS A 22 -8.81 18.50 3.39
CA LYS A 22 -9.24 17.09 3.38
C LYS A 22 -8.41 16.16 2.50
N ILE A 23 -7.36 16.64 1.83
CA ILE A 23 -6.54 15.82 0.94
C ILE A 23 -5.08 15.90 1.38
N GLY A 24 -4.50 14.76 1.78
CA GLY A 24 -3.08 14.64 2.13
C GLY A 24 -2.76 14.75 3.62
N LEU A 25 -2.02 13.74 4.12
CA LEU A 25 -1.37 13.61 5.44
C LEU A 25 -1.90 14.52 6.56
N GLN A 26 -2.86 14.02 7.36
CA GLN A 26 -3.06 14.53 8.71
C GLN A 26 -1.93 14.03 9.62
N LEU A 27 -0.77 14.65 9.50
CA LEU A 27 0.12 14.76 10.65
C LEU A 27 -0.48 15.85 11.55
N PRO A 28 -0.59 15.62 12.86
CA PRO A 28 -1.23 16.58 13.75
C PRO A 28 -0.44 17.89 13.69
N ASN A 29 -1.12 18.95 13.22
CA ASN A 29 -0.67 20.34 13.27
C ASN A 29 0.45 20.75 12.29
N LEU A 30 0.58 20.11 11.11
CA LEU A 30 1.47 20.59 10.04
C LEU A 30 0.71 20.80 8.73
N SER A 31 0.91 21.97 8.11
CA SER A 31 0.50 22.30 6.75
C SER A 31 1.35 21.54 5.71
N VAL A 32 0.82 21.42 4.48
CA VAL A 32 1.57 20.82 3.36
C VAL A 32 2.91 21.50 3.16
N SER A 33 2.97 22.84 3.22
CA SER A 33 4.22 23.59 3.12
C SER A 33 5.22 23.28 4.23
N GLU A 34 4.75 23.02 5.45
CA GLU A 34 5.66 22.62 6.54
C GLU A 34 6.21 21.21 6.31
N LEU A 35 5.38 20.30 5.79
CA LEU A 35 5.81 18.94 5.45
C LEU A 35 6.80 18.89 4.28
N GLU A 36 6.65 19.77 3.29
CA GLU A 36 7.58 19.90 2.16
C GLU A 36 8.95 20.44 2.57
N ASN A 37 9.02 21.18 3.68
CA ASN A 37 10.25 21.76 4.20
C ASN A 37 10.93 20.92 5.29
N LEU A 38 10.37 19.75 5.64
CA LEU A 38 11.04 18.85 6.58
C LEU A 38 12.34 18.33 5.97
N PRO A 39 13.43 18.26 6.76
CA PRO A 39 14.66 17.65 6.29
C PRO A 39 14.42 16.17 5.96
N ASN A 40 15.06 15.70 4.90
CA ASN A 40 15.06 14.28 4.59
C ASN A 40 15.70 13.47 5.72
N ILE A 41 15.14 12.30 5.95
CA ILE A 41 15.69 11.29 6.85
C ILE A 41 16.67 10.38 6.09
N SER A 42 16.44 10.20 4.80
CA SER A 42 17.30 9.45 3.88
C SER A 42 17.53 10.29 2.62
N ASP A 43 18.81 10.47 2.27
CA ASP A 43 19.22 11.23 1.08
C ASP A 43 19.45 10.36 -0.15
N ASP A 44 19.57 9.03 0.02
CA ASP A 44 19.78 8.09 -1.06
C ASP A 44 19.15 6.71 -0.79
N THR A 45 19.07 5.89 -1.83
CA THR A 45 18.68 4.50 -1.70
C THR A 45 19.21 3.66 -2.86
N ASN A 46 19.53 2.40 -2.58
CA ASN A 46 19.86 1.41 -3.61
C ASN A 46 18.62 0.64 -4.12
N ASN A 47 17.45 0.89 -3.52
CA ASN A 47 16.21 0.24 -3.89
C ASN A 47 15.76 0.65 -5.30
N LYS A 48 15.20 -0.30 -6.04
CA LYS A 48 14.67 -0.10 -7.39
C LYS A 48 13.19 -0.39 -7.43
N TYR A 49 12.48 0.35 -8.29
CA TYR A 49 11.03 0.24 -8.49
C TYR A 49 10.76 0.11 -9.99
N ALA A 50 10.42 -1.10 -10.44
CA ALA A 50 10.37 -1.42 -11.87
C ALA A 50 9.35 -0.62 -12.69
N TRP A 51 8.39 0.04 -12.04
CA TRP A 51 7.37 0.89 -12.66
C TRP A 51 7.71 2.38 -12.65
N LEU A 52 8.78 2.80 -11.98
CA LEU A 52 9.18 4.22 -11.90
C LEU A 52 10.41 4.45 -12.76
N ASN A 53 10.27 5.30 -13.78
CA ASN A 53 11.39 5.71 -14.64
C ASN A 53 12.31 6.72 -13.94
N ASN A 54 11.72 7.64 -13.16
CA ASN A 54 12.44 8.71 -12.45
C ASN A 54 12.03 8.65 -10.98
N TYR A 55 12.77 7.89 -10.18
CA TYR A 55 12.55 7.85 -8.74
C TYR A 55 13.13 9.11 -8.09
N ASP A 56 12.33 9.76 -7.23
CA ASP A 56 12.76 10.91 -6.42
C ASP A 56 12.72 10.52 -4.94
N ILE A 57 13.89 10.53 -4.30
CA ILE A 57 14.07 10.20 -2.89
C ILE A 57 13.26 11.12 -1.96
N ASN A 58 12.98 12.36 -2.36
CA ASN A 58 12.15 13.29 -1.58
C ASN A 58 10.70 12.81 -1.47
N THR A 59 10.24 11.98 -2.40
CA THR A 59 8.89 11.39 -2.38
C THR A 59 8.80 10.09 -1.58
N ALA A 60 9.92 9.60 -1.04
CA ALA A 60 9.96 8.35 -0.28
C ALA A 60 9.11 8.43 0.99
N LEU A 61 8.43 7.33 1.33
CA LEU A 61 7.62 7.23 2.54
C LEU A 61 8.37 7.68 3.80
N ILE A 62 9.63 7.28 3.95
CA ILE A 62 10.49 7.63 5.10
C ILE A 62 10.71 9.14 5.26
N ASN A 63 10.76 9.88 4.16
CA ASN A 63 10.96 11.32 4.12
C ASN A 63 9.63 12.09 4.22
N ARG A 64 8.55 11.50 3.74
CA ARG A 64 7.22 12.14 3.65
C ARG A 64 6.34 11.93 4.88
N ILE A 65 6.63 10.90 5.68
CA ILE A 65 5.87 10.57 6.90
C ILE A 65 6.84 10.58 8.09
N PRO A 66 7.01 11.69 8.81
CA PRO A 66 7.82 11.71 10.02
C PRO A 66 7.22 10.80 11.10
N VAL A 67 8.08 10.35 12.00
CA VAL A 67 7.64 9.70 13.24
C VAL A 67 7.13 10.76 14.23
N PRO A 68 6.17 10.42 15.11
CA PRO A 68 5.72 11.32 16.17
C PRO A 68 6.87 11.70 17.12
N LYS A 69 6.75 12.86 17.77
CA LYS A 69 7.78 13.36 18.71
C LYS A 69 8.12 12.30 19.76
N GLY A 70 9.42 12.03 19.93
CA GLY A 70 9.94 11.06 20.91
C GLY A 70 10.00 9.62 20.42
N TYR A 71 9.55 9.34 19.20
CA TYR A 71 9.74 8.05 18.52
C TYR A 71 10.93 8.11 17.57
N GLU A 72 11.55 6.95 17.37
CA GLU A 72 12.60 6.72 16.39
C GLU A 72 12.24 5.46 15.60
N ARG A 73 12.55 5.43 14.30
CA ARG A 73 12.31 4.25 13.47
C ARG A 73 13.13 3.08 13.99
N ILE A 74 12.53 1.88 14.04
CA ILE A 74 13.29 0.67 14.33
C ILE A 74 14.24 0.41 13.16
N GLU A 75 15.50 0.11 13.43
CA GLU A 75 16.47 -0.16 12.37
C GLU A 75 16.06 -1.39 11.52
N VAL A 76 16.29 -1.32 10.22
CA VAL A 76 16.08 -2.43 9.29
C VAL A 76 17.33 -2.58 8.43
N ALA A 77 17.67 -3.81 8.06
CA ALA A 77 18.84 -4.04 7.22
C ALA A 77 18.66 -3.35 5.86
N THR A 78 19.72 -2.71 5.36
CA THR A 78 19.75 -2.09 4.03
C THR A 78 19.35 -3.10 2.96
N ASN A 79 18.53 -2.66 2.00
CA ASN A 79 17.93 -3.47 0.95
C ASN A 79 16.98 -4.57 1.46
N SER A 80 16.68 -4.68 2.76
CA SER A 80 15.64 -5.61 3.24
C SER A 80 14.25 -5.21 2.69
N PHE A 81 13.26 -6.08 2.88
CA PHE A 81 11.90 -5.72 2.48
C PHE A 81 11.38 -4.50 3.26
N GLY A 82 11.70 -4.38 4.56
CA GLY A 82 11.35 -3.20 5.35
C GLY A 82 12.02 -1.92 4.86
N ASP A 83 13.30 -2.00 4.47
CA ASP A 83 14.02 -0.89 3.83
C ASP A 83 13.37 -0.48 2.51
N TRP A 84 13.03 -1.45 1.65
CA TRP A 84 12.36 -1.21 0.39
C TRP A 84 10.97 -0.57 0.57
N LEU A 85 10.19 -1.01 1.57
CA LEU A 85 8.88 -0.42 1.86
C LEU A 85 9.00 1.05 2.33
N ARG A 86 10.00 1.36 3.15
CA ARG A 86 10.29 2.73 3.62
C ARG A 86 10.66 3.69 2.50
N HIS A 87 11.21 3.17 1.41
CA HIS A 87 11.62 3.97 0.27
C HIS A 87 10.60 3.97 -0.87
N LEU A 88 9.39 3.43 -0.67
CA LEU A 88 8.35 3.54 -1.69
C LEU A 88 7.99 5.01 -1.92
N SER A 89 7.97 5.41 -3.19
CA SER A 89 7.52 6.74 -3.61
C SER A 89 6.03 6.92 -3.31
N LEU A 90 5.67 8.08 -2.77
CA LEU A 90 4.30 8.52 -2.55
C LEU A 90 3.89 9.51 -3.65
N LYS A 91 2.58 9.54 -3.96
CA LYS A 91 1.99 10.59 -4.79
C LYS A 91 2.05 11.96 -4.07
N PRO A 92 1.85 13.07 -4.80
CA PRO A 92 1.71 14.40 -4.20
C PRO A 92 0.71 14.45 -3.05
N TYR A 93 0.87 15.41 -2.12
CA TYR A 93 0.05 15.50 -0.92
C TYR A 93 -1.44 15.65 -1.25
N ASP A 94 -1.77 16.42 -2.28
CA ASP A 94 -3.13 16.70 -2.76
C ASP A 94 -3.67 15.64 -3.73
N ALA A 95 -2.97 14.50 -3.90
CA ALA A 95 -3.43 13.43 -4.77
C ALA A 95 -4.72 12.79 -4.24
N LYS A 96 -5.69 12.59 -5.14
CA LYS A 96 -6.92 11.87 -4.83
C LYS A 96 -6.78 10.36 -5.02
N MET A 97 -7.53 9.59 -4.25
CA MET A 97 -7.66 8.15 -4.48
C MET A 97 -8.62 7.87 -5.63
N TYR A 98 -8.21 6.96 -6.51
CA TYR A 98 -9.02 6.46 -7.61
C TYR A 98 -9.22 4.94 -7.50
N LEU A 99 -10.37 4.50 -8.01
CA LEU A 99 -10.67 3.09 -8.28
C LEU A 99 -10.00 2.64 -9.58
N TYR A 100 -9.93 1.34 -9.82
CA TYR A 100 -9.35 0.74 -11.03
C TYR A 100 -9.95 1.26 -12.36
N ASN A 101 -11.19 1.73 -12.33
CA ASN A 101 -11.90 2.26 -13.50
C ASN A 101 -11.68 3.77 -13.73
N GLY A 102 -10.78 4.39 -12.96
CA GLY A 102 -10.46 5.82 -13.05
C GLY A 102 -11.47 6.74 -12.37
N THR A 103 -12.50 6.21 -11.70
CA THR A 103 -13.42 7.03 -10.90
C THR A 103 -12.79 7.39 -9.56
N GLU A 104 -13.06 8.60 -9.07
CA GLU A 104 -12.62 9.00 -7.73
C GLU A 104 -13.31 8.12 -6.67
N LYS A 105 -12.54 7.64 -5.69
CA LYS A 105 -13.11 6.92 -4.56
C LYS A 105 -13.99 7.86 -3.73
N HIS A 106 -15.18 7.40 -3.34
CA HIS A 106 -16.11 8.22 -2.55
C HIS A 106 -15.50 8.65 -1.20
N ARG A 107 -14.93 7.70 -0.45
CA ARG A 107 -14.28 7.95 0.85
C ARG A 107 -12.83 8.42 0.65
N GLN A 108 -12.61 9.72 0.45
CA GLN A 108 -11.28 10.36 0.40
C GLN A 108 -10.65 10.58 1.78
N ASP A 109 -11.41 10.39 2.85
CA ASP A 109 -10.98 10.67 4.22
C ASP A 109 -10.18 9.53 4.88
N VAL A 110 -10.11 8.33 4.28
CA VAL A 110 -9.52 7.13 4.91
C VAL A 110 -8.01 6.95 4.69
N HIS A 111 -7.38 7.83 3.92
CA HIS A 111 -5.96 7.74 3.59
C HIS A 111 -5.17 8.91 4.15
N ALA A 112 -3.93 8.62 4.54
CA ALA A 112 -2.94 9.64 4.87
C ALA A 112 -2.04 9.95 3.67
N ALA A 113 -1.70 8.95 2.87
CA ALA A 113 -0.88 9.11 1.68
C ALA A 113 -1.20 8.02 0.66
N ILE A 114 -0.88 8.26 -0.61
CA ILE A 114 -1.11 7.28 -1.68
C ILE A 114 0.24 6.81 -2.20
N LEU A 115 0.44 5.49 -2.29
CA LEU A 115 1.63 4.93 -2.91
C LEU A 115 1.63 5.27 -4.41
N ASN A 116 2.77 5.69 -4.93
CA ASN A 116 2.95 5.97 -6.35
C ASN A 116 3.15 4.66 -7.11
N ILE A 117 2.10 3.84 -7.19
CA ILE A 117 2.04 2.57 -7.94
C ILE A 117 0.67 2.48 -8.63
N ASP A 118 0.64 1.94 -9.84
CA ASP A 118 -0.61 1.76 -10.58
C ASP A 118 -1.53 0.73 -9.90
N VAL A 119 -2.84 0.94 -9.97
CA VAL A 119 -3.85 -0.06 -9.58
C VAL A 119 -4.16 -1.04 -10.73
N GLY A 120 -3.90 -0.63 -11.98
CA GLY A 120 -4.32 -1.36 -13.18
C GLY A 120 -5.66 -0.85 -13.72
N ASP A 121 -6.18 -1.52 -14.75
CA ASP A 121 -7.41 -1.18 -15.49
C ASP A 121 -8.54 -2.20 -15.27
N LYS A 122 -8.33 -3.15 -14.35
CA LYS A 122 -9.27 -4.22 -13.99
C LYS A 122 -9.57 -4.15 -12.51
N ASP A 123 -10.72 -4.68 -12.10
CA ASP A 123 -11.06 -4.87 -10.67
C ASP A 123 -10.26 -6.03 -10.07
N LEU A 124 -8.94 -5.94 -10.21
CA LEU A 124 -7.89 -6.79 -9.68
C LEU A 124 -6.95 -5.84 -8.92
N GLN A 125 -6.15 -6.35 -8.00
CA GLN A 125 -5.38 -5.52 -7.06
C GLN A 125 -6.21 -5.05 -5.85
N GLN A 126 -7.06 -5.95 -5.35
CA GLN A 126 -7.80 -5.78 -4.09
C GLN A 126 -6.88 -5.97 -2.87
N CYS A 127 -7.43 -6.11 -1.67
CA CYS A 127 -6.66 -6.05 -0.41
C CYS A 127 -5.46 -7.02 -0.36
N ALA A 128 -5.67 -8.33 -0.56
CA ALA A 128 -4.58 -9.31 -0.58
C ALA A 128 -3.64 -9.13 -1.79
N ASP A 129 -4.17 -8.72 -2.92
CA ASP A 129 -3.38 -8.52 -4.14
C ASP A 129 -2.36 -7.40 -3.98
N ALA A 130 -2.70 -6.32 -3.28
CA ALA A 130 -1.77 -5.26 -2.94
C ALA A 130 -0.59 -5.79 -2.11
N VAL A 131 -0.86 -6.67 -1.14
CA VAL A 131 0.17 -7.34 -0.33
C VAL A 131 1.07 -8.22 -1.20
N MET A 132 0.47 -9.08 -2.03
CA MET A 132 1.20 -9.95 -2.96
C MET A 132 2.00 -9.14 -3.99
N ARG A 133 1.45 -8.03 -4.49
CA ARG A 133 2.12 -7.11 -5.41
C ARG A 133 3.37 -6.53 -4.78
N LEU A 134 3.27 -5.84 -3.64
CA LEU A 134 4.43 -5.20 -3.01
C LEU A 134 5.55 -6.19 -2.69
N LYS A 135 5.21 -7.39 -2.20
CA LYS A 135 6.20 -8.44 -1.95
C LYS A 135 6.87 -8.92 -3.23
N SER A 136 6.11 -9.08 -4.30
CA SER A 136 6.60 -9.56 -5.59
C SER A 136 7.47 -8.52 -6.29
N GLU A 137 7.07 -7.25 -6.24
CA GLU A 137 7.82 -6.12 -6.78
C GLU A 137 9.20 -5.98 -6.11
N TYR A 138 9.28 -6.16 -4.79
CA TYR A 138 10.55 -6.21 -4.06
C TYR A 138 11.49 -7.30 -4.57
N HIS A 139 10.99 -8.52 -4.74
CA HIS A 139 11.83 -9.62 -5.25
C HIS A 139 12.15 -9.44 -6.74
N TYR A 140 11.21 -8.93 -7.53
CA TYR A 140 11.40 -8.68 -8.95
C TYR A 140 12.48 -7.63 -9.20
N SER A 141 12.47 -6.51 -8.47
CA SER A 141 13.46 -5.43 -8.60
C SER A 141 14.88 -5.86 -8.25
N ARG A 142 15.00 -6.93 -7.44
CA ARG A 142 16.26 -7.56 -7.03
C ARG A 142 16.67 -8.74 -7.92
N GLY A 143 15.88 -9.10 -8.94
CA GLY A 143 16.11 -10.27 -9.77
C GLY A 143 15.94 -11.61 -9.03
N GLU A 144 15.34 -11.60 -7.84
CA GLU A 144 15.11 -12.78 -7.00
C GLU A 144 13.84 -13.54 -7.44
N PHE A 145 13.73 -13.83 -8.74
CA PHE A 145 12.52 -14.37 -9.37
C PHE A 145 12.04 -15.69 -8.76
N HIS A 146 12.97 -16.55 -8.33
CA HIS A 146 12.69 -17.83 -7.67
C HIS A 146 11.93 -17.69 -6.34
N LYS A 147 11.95 -16.51 -5.71
CA LYS A 147 11.21 -16.23 -4.46
C LYS A 147 9.78 -15.77 -4.70
N ILE A 148 9.40 -15.50 -5.95
CA ILE A 148 8.07 -15.02 -6.29
C ILE A 148 7.19 -16.23 -6.59
N HIS A 149 6.29 -16.56 -5.67
CA HIS A 149 5.26 -17.56 -5.85
C HIS A 149 4.06 -17.28 -4.96
N PHE A 150 2.90 -17.80 -5.36
CA PHE A 150 1.70 -17.86 -4.53
C PHE A 150 0.91 -19.12 -4.83
N ASN A 151 0.07 -19.52 -3.88
CA ASN A 151 -0.87 -20.60 -4.07
C ASN A 151 -2.22 -20.04 -4.51
N PHE A 152 -2.82 -20.69 -5.49
CA PHE A 152 -4.24 -20.49 -5.78
C PHE A 152 -5.09 -20.96 -4.60
N THR A 153 -6.36 -20.56 -4.59
CA THR A 153 -7.35 -21.03 -3.61
C THR A 153 -7.50 -22.55 -3.61
N SER A 154 -7.25 -23.21 -4.75
CA SER A 154 -7.19 -24.68 -4.88
C SER A 154 -5.98 -25.31 -4.18
N GLY A 155 -5.00 -24.51 -3.73
CA GLY A 155 -3.74 -24.97 -3.13
C GLY A 155 -2.59 -25.14 -4.13
N ASP A 156 -2.85 -25.00 -5.43
CA ASP A 156 -1.82 -25.14 -6.47
C ASP A 156 -0.82 -23.99 -6.43
N LYS A 157 0.46 -24.33 -6.23
CA LYS A 157 1.56 -23.37 -6.27
C LYS A 157 1.85 -22.91 -7.70
N VAL A 158 1.83 -21.60 -7.92
CA VAL A 158 2.25 -20.98 -9.17
C VAL A 158 3.46 -20.09 -8.89
N SER A 159 4.61 -20.43 -9.47
CA SER A 159 5.85 -19.66 -9.31
C SER A 159 6.09 -18.76 -10.53
N PHE A 160 6.71 -17.60 -10.30
CA PHE A 160 7.13 -16.74 -11.40
C PHE A 160 8.27 -17.38 -12.21
N ASP A 161 9.09 -18.24 -11.59
CA ASP A 161 10.09 -19.03 -12.30
C ASP A 161 9.46 -19.98 -13.33
N ASP A 162 8.39 -20.70 -13.00
CA ASP A 162 7.67 -21.48 -14.00
C ASP A 162 7.05 -20.57 -15.08
N TRP A 163 6.44 -19.46 -14.66
CA TRP A 163 5.76 -18.53 -15.56
C TRP A 163 6.69 -17.91 -16.60
N ARG A 164 7.86 -17.40 -16.18
CA ARG A 164 8.85 -16.77 -17.07
C ARG A 164 9.39 -17.76 -18.09
N PHE A 165 9.48 -19.05 -17.74
CA PHE A 165 9.81 -20.15 -18.66
C PHE A 165 8.58 -20.74 -19.37
N GLY A 166 7.49 -19.97 -19.51
CA GLY A 166 6.33 -20.38 -20.32
C GLY A 166 5.46 -21.49 -19.75
N ARG A 167 5.80 -22.04 -18.57
CA ARG A 167 4.97 -23.02 -17.83
C ARG A 167 3.87 -22.26 -17.09
N LYS A 168 2.74 -22.10 -17.77
CA LYS A 168 1.58 -21.34 -17.31
C LYS A 168 0.47 -22.28 -16.85
N PRO A 169 -0.29 -21.90 -15.81
CA PRO A 169 -1.45 -22.66 -15.38
C PRO A 169 -2.55 -22.65 -16.45
N LYS A 170 -3.23 -23.78 -16.60
CA LYS A 170 -4.47 -24.00 -17.33
C LYS A 170 -5.51 -24.47 -16.33
N ILE A 171 -6.53 -23.64 -16.12
CA ILE A 171 -7.58 -23.87 -15.13
C ILE A 171 -8.81 -24.45 -15.83
N SER A 172 -9.36 -25.52 -15.28
CA SER A 172 -10.65 -26.11 -15.68
C SER A 172 -11.40 -26.55 -14.44
N GLY A 173 -12.42 -25.78 -14.04
CA GLY A 173 -13.05 -25.93 -12.72
C GLY A 173 -12.01 -25.78 -11.61
N ASN A 174 -11.98 -26.73 -10.67
CA ASN A 174 -11.01 -26.77 -9.56
C ASN A 174 -9.68 -27.45 -9.92
N LYS A 175 -9.48 -27.86 -11.18
CA LYS A 175 -8.25 -28.55 -11.61
C LYS A 175 -7.30 -27.56 -12.27
N VAL A 176 -6.07 -27.51 -11.76
CA VAL A 176 -4.97 -26.78 -12.38
C VAL A 176 -4.03 -27.77 -13.05
N THR A 177 -3.72 -27.50 -14.31
CA THR A 177 -2.65 -28.17 -15.07
C THR A 177 -1.69 -27.13 -15.60
N PHE A 178 -0.54 -27.53 -16.12
CA PHE A 178 0.48 -26.57 -16.58
C PHE A 178 0.94 -26.89 -17.99
N THR A 179 1.18 -25.84 -18.79
CA THR A 179 1.87 -26.00 -20.07
C THR A 179 3.32 -26.48 -19.87
N PRO A 180 3.94 -27.07 -20.90
CA PRO A 180 5.37 -27.35 -20.90
C PRO A 180 6.20 -26.07 -20.75
N LYS A 181 7.43 -26.19 -20.22
CA LYS A 181 8.40 -25.10 -20.19
C LYS A 181 8.96 -24.82 -21.58
N THR A 182 9.32 -23.56 -21.84
CA THR A 182 10.13 -23.11 -22.96
C THR A 182 11.61 -23.09 -22.58
N ALA A 183 12.50 -23.04 -23.57
CA ALA A 183 13.94 -22.98 -23.34
C ALA A 183 14.42 -21.61 -22.82
N THR A 184 13.73 -20.54 -23.20
CA THR A 184 14.08 -19.16 -22.85
C THR A 184 13.10 -18.58 -21.84
N ALA A 185 13.64 -17.79 -20.90
CA ALA A 185 12.83 -17.04 -19.94
C ALA A 185 12.46 -15.65 -20.49
N ASN A 186 11.23 -15.20 -20.22
CA ASN A 186 10.80 -13.83 -20.44
C ASN A 186 10.73 -13.07 -19.11
N ASN A 187 11.71 -12.19 -18.90
CA ASN A 187 11.92 -11.46 -17.65
C ASN A 187 11.36 -10.04 -17.74
N SER A 188 10.59 -9.71 -18.77
CA SER A 188 10.09 -8.35 -18.94
C SER A 188 9.09 -8.00 -17.85
N TYR A 189 9.02 -6.71 -17.52
CA TYR A 189 8.08 -6.23 -16.51
C TYR A 189 6.63 -6.45 -16.94
N GLN A 190 6.34 -6.38 -18.25
CA GLN A 190 5.03 -6.73 -18.81
C GLN A 190 4.67 -8.21 -18.56
N ASN A 191 5.63 -9.13 -18.69
CA ASN A 191 5.37 -10.54 -18.41
C ASN A 191 5.15 -10.78 -16.90
N PHE A 192 5.89 -10.06 -16.05
CA PHE A 192 5.66 -10.05 -14.60
C PHE A 192 4.28 -9.51 -14.21
N LYS A 193 3.84 -8.39 -14.77
CA LYS A 193 2.48 -7.86 -14.57
C LYS A 193 1.41 -8.85 -15.02
N SER A 194 1.67 -9.59 -16.12
CA SER A 194 0.77 -10.65 -16.59
C SER A 194 0.68 -11.83 -15.61
N TYR A 195 1.81 -12.21 -15.00
CA TYR A 195 1.85 -13.18 -13.90
C TYR A 195 1.04 -12.68 -12.69
N MET A 196 1.26 -11.44 -12.25
CA MET A 196 0.52 -10.87 -11.11
C MET A 196 -0.99 -10.85 -11.37
N ASN A 197 -1.42 -10.46 -12.57
CA ASN A 197 -2.83 -10.54 -12.95
C ASN A 197 -3.38 -11.97 -12.86
N MET A 198 -2.62 -12.99 -13.27
CA MET A 198 -3.03 -14.39 -13.08
C MET A 198 -3.19 -14.72 -11.60
N ILE A 199 -2.24 -14.33 -10.76
CA ILE A 199 -2.30 -14.55 -9.30
C ILE A 199 -3.56 -13.90 -8.72
N PHE A 200 -3.85 -12.64 -9.05
CA PHE A 200 -5.01 -11.89 -8.52
C PHE A 200 -6.37 -12.51 -8.90
N ASN A 201 -6.43 -13.33 -9.96
CA ASN A 201 -7.66 -14.01 -10.34
C ASN A 201 -7.96 -15.27 -9.50
N TYR A 202 -6.95 -15.89 -8.89
CA TYR A 202 -7.09 -17.23 -8.30
C TYR A 202 -6.52 -17.35 -6.88
N ALA A 203 -5.72 -16.39 -6.44
CA ALA A 203 -5.25 -16.25 -5.07
C ALA A 203 -5.95 -15.05 -4.40
N GLY A 204 -6.03 -15.08 -3.07
CA GLY A 204 -6.67 -14.01 -2.29
C GLY A 204 -6.35 -14.16 -0.82
N THR A 205 -7.14 -13.51 0.05
CA THR A 205 -6.91 -13.55 1.50
C THR A 205 -6.94 -14.96 2.05
N TYR A 206 -7.83 -15.83 1.55
CA TYR A 206 -7.88 -17.24 1.93
C TYR A 206 -6.54 -17.94 1.69
N SER A 207 -6.08 -18.04 0.44
CA SER A 207 -4.84 -18.76 0.11
C SER A 207 -3.60 -18.12 0.73
N LEU A 208 -3.48 -16.79 0.66
CA LEU A 208 -2.36 -16.06 1.23
C LEU A 208 -2.27 -16.26 2.75
N SER A 209 -3.41 -16.26 3.46
CA SER A 209 -3.40 -16.50 4.90
C SER A 209 -2.89 -17.89 5.27
N GLN A 210 -3.03 -18.90 4.40
CA GLN A 210 -2.49 -20.24 4.63
C GLN A 210 -0.98 -20.32 4.38
N GLU A 211 -0.47 -19.47 3.48
CA GLU A 211 0.98 -19.38 3.18
C GLU A 211 1.75 -18.63 4.28
N LEU A 212 1.13 -17.62 4.90
CA LEU A 212 1.75 -16.81 5.93
C LEU A 212 1.73 -17.47 7.31
N LYS A 213 2.77 -17.22 8.11
CA LYS A 213 2.94 -17.74 9.46
C LYS A 213 2.45 -16.74 10.50
N LYS A 214 1.81 -17.22 11.57
CA LYS A 214 1.40 -16.36 12.70
C LYS A 214 2.59 -15.63 13.30
N LYS A 215 2.38 -14.39 13.73
CA LYS A 215 3.39 -13.57 14.40
C LYS A 215 2.78 -12.81 15.56
N ASP A 216 3.55 -12.70 16.65
CA ASP A 216 3.15 -11.89 17.80
C ASP A 216 3.34 -10.40 17.47
N VAL A 217 2.35 -9.58 17.80
CA VAL A 217 2.37 -8.12 17.65
C VAL A 217 3.51 -7.48 18.44
N ALA A 218 3.98 -8.08 19.53
CA ALA A 218 5.15 -7.63 20.27
C ALA A 218 6.44 -7.64 19.41
N ASN A 219 6.48 -8.45 18.35
CA ASN A 219 7.61 -8.60 17.43
C ASN A 219 7.32 -8.01 16.04
N ILE A 220 6.33 -7.13 15.92
CA ILE A 220 5.90 -6.54 14.64
C ILE A 220 7.06 -5.86 13.89
N GLN A 221 7.11 -6.07 12.58
CA GLN A 221 8.12 -5.55 11.67
C GLN A 221 7.47 -5.07 10.37
N ALA A 222 8.14 -4.17 9.66
CA ALA A 222 7.77 -3.80 8.31
C ALA A 222 7.76 -5.04 7.40
N GLY A 223 6.69 -5.19 6.62
CA GLY A 223 6.42 -6.34 5.76
C GLY A 223 5.56 -7.43 6.38
N ASP A 224 5.24 -7.35 7.67
CA ASP A 224 4.20 -8.18 8.28
C ASP A 224 2.81 -7.78 7.76
N VAL A 225 1.84 -8.68 7.91
CA VAL A 225 0.51 -8.54 7.32
C VAL A 225 -0.55 -8.86 8.37
N PHE A 226 -1.44 -7.91 8.65
CA PHE A 226 -2.71 -8.22 9.31
C PHE A 226 -3.64 -8.83 8.28
N ILE A 227 -4.06 -10.08 8.46
CA ILE A 227 -4.83 -10.82 7.47
C ILE A 227 -5.88 -11.74 8.11
N VAL A 228 -7.12 -11.62 7.61
CA VAL A 228 -8.20 -12.58 7.84
C VAL A 228 -8.48 -13.28 6.52
N GLY A 229 -8.23 -14.58 6.47
CA GLY A 229 -8.52 -15.39 5.29
C GLY A 229 -10.00 -15.75 5.19
N GLY A 230 -10.57 -15.70 3.99
CA GLY A 230 -11.96 -16.10 3.75
C GLY A 230 -12.61 -15.36 2.58
N PHE A 231 -13.92 -15.55 2.45
CA PHE A 231 -14.78 -14.94 1.42
C PHE A 231 -16.05 -14.38 2.10
N PRO A 232 -16.01 -13.18 2.70
CA PRO A 232 -14.96 -12.16 2.60
C PRO A 232 -13.79 -12.37 3.58
N GLY A 233 -12.66 -11.77 3.23
CA GLY A 233 -11.52 -11.57 4.14
C GLY A 233 -10.90 -10.20 3.88
N HIS A 234 -9.89 -9.81 4.65
CA HIS A 234 -9.16 -8.56 4.42
C HIS A 234 -7.68 -8.68 4.74
N ALA A 235 -6.87 -7.81 4.14
CA ALA A 235 -5.42 -7.76 4.39
C ALA A 235 -4.91 -6.32 4.39
N MET A 236 -4.01 -6.03 5.34
CA MET A 236 -3.24 -4.79 5.42
C MET A 236 -1.77 -5.11 5.70
N MET A 237 -0.84 -4.40 5.05
CA MET A 237 0.60 -4.58 5.25
C MET A 237 1.16 -3.52 6.20
N VAL A 238 2.03 -3.94 7.12
CA VAL A 238 2.84 -3.05 7.94
C VAL A 238 3.94 -2.43 7.08
N MET A 239 3.92 -1.11 6.93
CA MET A 239 4.83 -0.39 6.03
C MET A 239 6.09 0.11 6.72
N ASP A 240 5.97 0.46 8.00
CA ASP A 240 7.06 0.99 8.81
C ASP A 240 6.75 0.76 10.30
N VAL A 241 7.78 0.74 11.14
CA VAL A 241 7.70 0.56 12.59
C VAL A 241 8.67 1.51 13.28
N ALA A 242 8.19 2.16 14.34
CA ALA A 242 8.97 3.05 15.19
C ALA A 242 8.73 2.73 16.68
N LYS A 243 9.68 3.12 17.52
CA LYS A 243 9.68 2.85 18.95
C LYS A 243 10.15 4.09 19.73
N ASN A 244 9.56 4.35 20.89
CA ASN A 244 10.02 5.42 21.78
C ASN A 244 10.95 4.88 22.88
N LYS A 245 11.52 5.78 23.69
CA LYS A 245 12.42 5.43 24.81
C LYS A 245 11.77 4.58 25.91
N ASP A 246 10.44 4.68 26.07
CA ASP A 246 9.67 3.88 27.02
C ASP A 246 9.32 2.48 26.48
N GLY A 247 9.74 2.19 25.25
CA GLY A 247 9.49 0.93 24.59
C GLY A 247 8.14 0.79 23.89
N LYS A 248 7.34 1.86 23.82
CA LYS A 248 6.08 1.91 23.07
C LYS A 248 6.38 1.78 21.59
N THR A 249 5.70 0.86 20.91
CA THR A 249 5.88 0.60 19.48
C THR A 249 4.68 1.10 18.69
N ILE A 250 4.95 1.76 17.57
CA ILE A 250 3.96 2.24 16.62
C ILE A 250 4.29 1.77 15.21
N PHE A 251 3.29 1.70 14.33
CA PHE A 251 3.46 1.21 12.98
C PHE A 251 2.55 1.92 11.96
N LEU A 252 2.95 1.91 10.69
CA LEU A 252 2.15 2.35 9.56
C LEU A 252 1.50 1.16 8.87
N LEU A 253 0.28 1.34 8.35
CA LEU A 253 -0.44 0.35 7.58
C LEU A 253 -0.67 0.83 6.15
N SER A 254 -0.61 -0.08 5.19
CA SER A 254 -1.16 0.15 3.85
C SER A 254 -2.24 -0.87 3.50
N GLN A 255 -3.13 -0.47 2.60
CA GLN A 255 -4.12 -1.36 2.03
C GLN A 255 -4.46 -0.97 0.58
N SER A 256 -5.04 -1.92 -0.14
CA SER A 256 -6.07 -1.67 -1.15
C SER A 256 -7.41 -2.18 -0.60
N TYR A 257 -8.51 -2.04 -1.34
CA TYR A 257 -9.84 -2.45 -0.89
C TYR A 257 -10.65 -3.08 -2.04
N MET A 258 -11.94 -3.28 -1.80
CA MET A 258 -12.91 -3.79 -2.76
C MET A 258 -13.98 -2.72 -3.04
N PRO A 259 -14.14 -2.24 -4.28
CA PRO A 259 -13.37 -2.58 -5.49
C PRO A 259 -11.89 -2.17 -5.44
N ALA A 260 -11.08 -2.70 -6.35
CA ALA A 260 -9.67 -2.38 -6.45
C ALA A 260 -9.43 -0.87 -6.58
N GLN A 261 -8.46 -0.37 -5.83
CA GLN A 261 -8.17 1.05 -5.70
C GLN A 261 -6.69 1.30 -5.45
N SER A 262 -6.31 2.57 -5.44
CA SER A 262 -4.93 2.98 -5.14
C SER A 262 -4.47 2.40 -3.80
N ILE A 263 -3.27 1.80 -3.78
CA ILE A 263 -2.66 1.37 -2.50
C ILE A 263 -2.30 2.62 -1.72
N HIS A 264 -2.72 2.70 -0.46
CA HIS A 264 -2.57 3.91 0.34
C HIS A 264 -2.17 3.59 1.77
N ILE A 265 -1.50 4.54 2.43
CA ILE A 265 -1.28 4.54 3.87
C ILE A 265 -2.61 4.81 4.56
N VAL A 266 -3.03 3.88 5.39
CA VAL A 266 -4.31 3.92 6.09
C VAL A 266 -4.25 4.99 7.17
N LYS A 267 -5.23 5.89 7.19
CA LYS A 267 -5.33 6.92 8.21
C LYS A 267 -5.74 6.30 9.55
N ASN A 268 -5.09 6.68 10.65
CA ASN A 268 -5.52 6.31 11.99
C ASN A 268 -6.63 7.27 12.48
N PHE A 269 -7.78 6.72 12.87
CA PHE A 269 -8.91 7.45 13.45
C PHE A 269 -9.11 7.22 14.95
N ASN A 270 -8.24 6.43 15.56
CA ASN A 270 -8.32 6.10 16.97
C ASN A 270 -7.95 7.32 17.83
N ALA A 271 -8.26 7.27 19.12
CA ALA A 271 -8.06 8.40 20.03
C ALA A 271 -6.60 8.89 20.06
N GLU A 272 -5.62 7.99 19.90
CA GLU A 272 -4.19 8.31 19.88
C GLU A 272 -3.72 9.02 18.60
N SER A 273 -4.53 9.06 17.53
CA SER A 273 -4.18 9.75 16.27
C SER A 273 -3.88 11.25 16.46
N LYS A 274 -4.43 11.89 17.50
CA LYS A 274 -4.13 13.30 17.83
C LYS A 274 -2.65 13.54 18.12
N THR A 275 -1.95 12.53 18.62
CA THR A 275 -0.51 12.61 18.92
C THR A 275 0.32 11.79 17.94
N LEU A 276 -0.23 10.70 17.42
CA LEU A 276 0.48 9.76 16.53
C LEU A 276 0.27 10.03 15.03
N GLY A 277 -0.65 10.91 14.65
CA GLY A 277 -1.03 11.12 13.25
C GLY A 277 -1.57 9.85 12.62
N CYS A 278 -1.00 9.42 11.49
CA CYS A 278 -1.39 8.19 10.80
C CYS A 278 -0.75 6.91 11.37
N TRP A 279 0.10 7.01 12.39
CA TRP A 279 0.71 5.85 13.04
C TRP A 279 -0.27 5.20 14.02
N TYR A 280 -0.27 3.86 14.05
CA TYR A 280 -1.04 3.02 14.97
C TYR A 280 -0.15 2.54 16.11
N SER A 281 -0.68 2.48 17.33
CA SER A 281 0.03 1.90 18.49
C SER A 281 -0.16 0.38 18.55
N THR A 282 0.84 -0.39 18.99
CA THR A 282 0.69 -1.83 19.29
C THR A 282 -0.17 -2.10 20.54
N ASP A 283 -0.49 -1.05 21.32
CA ASP A 283 -1.31 -1.08 22.53
C ASP A 283 -2.84 -1.03 22.25
N PHE A 284 -3.30 -1.51 21.09
CA PHE A 284 -4.73 -1.53 20.70
C PHE A 284 -5.58 -2.59 21.43
N GLY A 285 -5.04 -3.29 22.44
CA GLY A 285 -5.74 -4.37 23.13
C GLY A 285 -5.96 -5.60 22.23
N SER A 286 -7.17 -6.16 22.25
CA SER A 286 -7.55 -7.34 21.44
C SER A 286 -7.91 -7.00 20.00
N ILE A 287 -8.38 -5.78 19.73
CA ILE A 287 -8.93 -5.38 18.42
C ILE A 287 -8.18 -4.16 17.90
N LEU A 288 -7.56 -4.32 16.74
CA LEU A 288 -7.05 -3.23 15.93
C LEU A 288 -8.20 -2.64 15.10
N ASN A 289 -8.60 -1.41 15.45
CA ASN A 289 -9.59 -0.66 14.69
C ASN A 289 -8.93 0.13 13.56
N THR A 290 -9.45 -0.03 12.34
CA THR A 290 -9.03 0.72 11.16
C THR A 290 -10.29 1.26 10.44
N PRO A 291 -10.17 2.22 9.50
CA PRO A 291 -11.32 2.87 8.86
C PRO A 291 -12.37 1.97 8.22
N GLU A 292 -11.94 0.88 7.61
CA GLU A 292 -12.78 0.03 6.74
C GLU A 292 -12.83 -1.43 7.20
N TYR A 293 -12.01 -1.81 8.19
CA TYR A 293 -11.96 -3.18 8.72
C TYR A 293 -11.41 -3.22 10.16
N THR A 294 -11.66 -4.30 10.87
CA THR A 294 -11.09 -4.53 12.21
C THR A 294 -10.35 -5.87 12.23
N PHE A 295 -9.20 -5.91 12.87
CA PHE A 295 -8.41 -7.14 13.03
C PHE A 295 -8.34 -7.54 14.49
N GLN A 296 -8.41 -8.84 14.78
CA GLN A 296 -8.00 -9.37 16.08
C GLN A 296 -6.47 -9.35 16.17
N ARG A 297 -5.94 -9.24 17.39
CA ARG A 297 -4.50 -9.17 17.65
C ARG A 297 -3.73 -10.35 17.03
N GLU A 298 -4.33 -11.54 17.02
CA GLU A 298 -3.77 -12.77 16.45
C GLU A 298 -3.81 -12.86 14.92
N ASN A 299 -4.38 -11.86 14.23
CA ASN A 299 -4.42 -11.81 12.77
C ASN A 299 -3.11 -11.32 12.14
N LEU A 300 -2.09 -10.96 12.94
CA LEU A 300 -0.77 -10.61 12.43
C LEU A 300 -0.03 -11.88 11.94
N LYS A 301 0.48 -11.79 10.72
CA LYS A 301 1.27 -12.85 10.07
C LYS A 301 2.49 -12.31 9.35
N THR A 302 3.41 -13.20 8.98
CA THR A 302 4.67 -12.90 8.28
C THR A 302 5.01 -13.99 7.25
N TRP A 303 5.96 -13.70 6.36
CA TRP A 303 6.41 -14.61 5.29
C TRP A 303 7.31 -15.75 5.81
#